data_AF-A0A840Q4W2-F1
#
_entry.id   AF-A0A840Q4W2-F1
#
_cell.length_a   1.000
_cell.length_b   1.000
_cell.length_c   1.000
_cell.angle_alpha   90.00
_cell.angle_beta   90.00
_cell.angle_gamma   90.00
#
_symmetry.space_group_name_H-M   'P 1'
#
loop_
_entity.id
_entity.type
_entity.pdbx_description
1 polymer ?
#
loop_
_entity_poly.entity_id
_entity_poly.type
_entity_poly.pdbx_seq_one_letter_code
_entity_poly.pdbx_strand_id
1 'polypeptide(L)'
;MLQNTIALPKHGLVDYLVESAVGNQAGLELVSRSEVIKSPGNGEVWLLPADGAPIRPHATDEWSPAKRDYLAKLNRVYTEIPGGPDGPKTLADRLEEALAEAERQVAERSRKPDVTLLDSRAGIHDIAAIAITRLSGFSFLFATDNPHTWTGYRALFEQWRQLTNDRLNNLRQRLRMVAAMVPDSAAERYLSGFRDNAQQCFADTLYDEMSPTDVDAFNFGPEDEQAPHAPLPILFHAGLVGLNHLAAPDWYSSHLIREAYDQFVTTATELIVEEST
;
A
#
# COMPACT_ATOMS: atom_id res chain seq x y z
N MET A 1 -1.29 -6.64 -8.87
CA MET A 1 -1.60 -7.38 -10.12
C MET A 1 -0.86 -6.71 -11.30
N LEU A 2 0.25 -7.27 -11.76
CA LEU A 2 0.99 -6.83 -12.98
C LEU A 2 1.76 -8.02 -13.64
N GLN A 3 1.38 -9.27 -13.32
CA GLN A 3 2.32 -10.40 -13.34
C GLN A 3 2.52 -11.13 -14.69
N ASN A 4 1.72 -10.86 -15.73
CA ASN A 4 1.75 -11.66 -16.97
C ASN A 4 2.43 -10.98 -18.18
N THR A 5 2.77 -9.70 -18.08
CA THR A 5 3.48 -8.93 -19.13
C THR A 5 4.84 -8.41 -18.68
N ILE A 6 5.23 -8.71 -17.44
CA ILE A 6 6.49 -8.29 -16.85
C ILE A 6 7.27 -9.56 -16.54
N ALA A 7 8.53 -9.62 -16.99
CA ALA A 7 9.43 -10.69 -16.60
C ALA A 7 9.54 -10.69 -15.08
N LEU A 8 8.83 -11.64 -14.43
CA LEU A 8 8.83 -11.74 -12.98
C LEU A 8 10.27 -11.99 -12.50
N PRO A 9 10.70 -11.33 -11.41
CA PRO A 9 11.95 -11.67 -10.78
C PRO A 9 11.90 -13.12 -10.31
N LYS A 10 13.09 -13.73 -10.18
CA LYS A 10 13.21 -15.14 -9.79
C LYS A 10 12.53 -15.42 -8.45
N HIS A 11 12.57 -14.46 -7.52
CA HIS A 11 12.00 -14.58 -6.18
C HIS A 11 11.07 -13.39 -5.88
N GLY A 12 10.05 -13.62 -5.06
CA GLY A 12 9.15 -12.58 -4.57
C GLY A 12 9.37 -12.27 -3.09
N LEU A 13 8.58 -11.32 -2.58
CA LEU A 13 8.61 -10.93 -1.17
C LEU A 13 8.42 -12.13 -0.22
N VAL A 14 7.50 -13.05 -0.55
CA VAL A 14 7.26 -14.23 0.29
C VAL A 14 8.47 -15.16 0.34
N ASP A 15 9.22 -15.29 -0.76
CA ASP A 15 10.46 -16.07 -0.78
C ASP A 15 11.48 -15.46 0.18
N TYR A 16 11.68 -14.14 0.13
CA TYR A 16 12.58 -13.46 1.06
C TYR A 16 12.17 -13.66 2.52
N LEU A 17 10.89 -13.51 2.84
CA LEU A 17 10.40 -13.64 4.22
C LEU A 17 10.56 -15.07 4.77
N VAL A 18 10.48 -16.09 3.90
CA VAL A 18 10.72 -17.49 4.29
C VAL A 18 12.22 -17.78 4.42
N GLU A 19 13.04 -17.37 3.45
CA GLU A 19 14.48 -17.67 3.48
C GLU A 19 15.21 -16.86 4.56
N SER A 20 14.77 -15.64 4.85
CA SER A 20 15.30 -14.84 5.97
C SER A 20 15.03 -15.49 7.33
N ALA A 21 14.01 -16.35 7.44
CA ALA A 21 13.75 -17.10 8.66
C ALA A 21 14.80 -18.17 8.97
N VAL A 22 15.58 -18.57 7.96
CA VAL A 22 16.64 -19.57 8.09
C VAL A 22 18.03 -19.04 7.70
N GLY A 23 18.15 -17.73 7.43
CA GLY A 23 19.43 -17.09 7.09
C GLY A 23 19.89 -17.28 5.64
N ASN A 24 19.00 -17.64 4.72
CA ASN A 24 19.30 -17.96 3.31
C ASN A 24 18.87 -16.86 2.31
N GLN A 25 18.53 -15.67 2.79
CA GLN A 25 18.00 -14.59 1.96
C GLN A 25 19.03 -13.94 1.02
N ALA A 26 20.32 -14.21 1.22
CA ALA A 26 21.39 -13.61 0.43
C ALA A 26 21.35 -14.09 -1.04
N GLY A 27 21.44 -13.15 -1.98
CA GLY A 27 21.46 -13.43 -3.41
C GLY A 27 20.09 -13.70 -4.05
N LEU A 28 18.99 -13.54 -3.31
CA LEU A 28 17.66 -13.59 -3.89
C LEU A 28 17.42 -12.40 -4.82
N GLU A 29 17.09 -12.66 -6.08
CA GLU A 29 16.67 -11.63 -7.02
C GLU A 29 15.18 -11.28 -6.82
N LEU A 30 14.90 -10.10 -6.29
CA LEU A 30 13.55 -9.71 -5.82
C LEU A 30 12.82 -8.75 -6.75
N VAL A 31 13.56 -8.04 -7.61
CA VAL A 31 13.01 -6.90 -8.37
C VAL A 31 13.17 -7.06 -9.87
N SER A 32 12.14 -6.59 -10.59
CA SER A 32 12.13 -6.48 -12.06
C SER A 32 11.71 -5.09 -12.49
N ARG A 33 12.37 -4.53 -13.52
CA ARG A 33 11.92 -3.29 -14.16
C ARG A 33 10.67 -3.56 -15.01
N SER A 34 9.67 -2.71 -14.90
CA SER A 34 8.48 -2.74 -15.77
C SER A 34 8.86 -2.28 -17.18
N GLU A 35 8.53 -3.10 -18.18
CA GLU A 35 8.66 -2.75 -19.60
C GLU A 35 7.37 -2.15 -20.19
N VAL A 36 6.26 -2.32 -19.45
CA VAL A 36 4.91 -1.88 -19.88
C VAL A 36 4.70 -0.41 -19.60
N ILE A 37 5.12 0.07 -18.43
CA ILE A 37 4.90 1.46 -18.01
C ILE A 37 6.07 2.30 -18.52
N LYS A 38 5.81 3.11 -19.54
CA LYS A 38 6.77 4.08 -20.08
C LYS A 38 6.45 5.47 -19.55
N SER A 39 7.33 6.01 -18.72
CA SER A 39 7.25 7.41 -18.29
C SER A 39 7.86 8.32 -19.35
N PRO A 40 7.31 9.52 -19.59
CA PRO A 40 8.05 10.60 -20.22
C PRO A 40 9.39 10.84 -19.49
N GLY A 41 10.45 11.12 -20.24
CA GLY A 41 11.79 11.33 -19.69
C GLY A 41 12.49 10.01 -19.31
N ASN A 42 13.16 10.01 -18.15
CA ASN A 42 13.94 8.88 -17.65
C ASN A 42 13.26 8.14 -16.47
N GLY A 43 11.97 8.40 -16.20
CA GLY A 43 11.21 7.75 -15.13
C GLY A 43 11.17 6.23 -15.27
N GLU A 44 11.27 5.51 -14.16
CA GLU A 44 11.31 4.04 -14.13
C GLU A 44 10.33 3.50 -13.10
N VAL A 45 9.70 2.38 -13.42
CA VAL A 45 8.88 1.62 -12.47
C VAL A 45 9.53 0.27 -12.25
N TRP A 46 9.79 -0.06 -10.99
CA TRP A 46 10.32 -1.34 -10.55
C TRP A 46 9.29 -2.06 -9.69
N LEU A 47 9.29 -3.38 -9.76
CA LEU A 47 8.30 -4.20 -9.06
C LEU A 47 8.96 -5.24 -8.17
N LEU A 48 8.47 -5.30 -6.94
CA LEU A 48 8.64 -6.40 -6.00
C LEU A 48 7.30 -7.16 -5.92
N PRO A 49 7.14 -8.31 -6.59
CA PRO A 49 5.92 -9.08 -6.48
C PRO A 49 5.86 -9.87 -5.18
N ALA A 50 4.66 -10.22 -4.73
CA ALA A 50 4.47 -11.11 -3.59
C ALA A 50 5.07 -12.52 -3.83
N ASP A 51 5.00 -13.01 -5.07
CA ASP A 51 5.47 -14.33 -5.51
C ASP A 51 6.45 -14.18 -6.68
N GLY A 52 7.50 -15.00 -6.70
CA GLY A 52 8.51 -15.00 -7.75
C GLY A 52 8.05 -15.68 -9.05
N ALA A 53 8.98 -15.82 -9.98
CA ALA A 53 8.78 -16.56 -11.22
C ALA A 53 8.45 -18.04 -10.93
N PRO A 54 7.52 -18.66 -11.69
CA PRO A 54 7.18 -20.06 -11.48
C PRO A 54 8.40 -20.98 -11.65
N ILE A 55 8.60 -21.90 -10.71
CA ILE A 55 9.69 -22.87 -10.76
C ILE A 55 9.25 -24.07 -11.61
N ARG A 56 10.05 -24.45 -12.61
CA ARG A 56 9.92 -25.74 -13.30
C ARG A 56 10.71 -26.79 -12.50
N PRO A 57 10.05 -27.82 -11.94
CA PRO A 57 10.71 -28.79 -11.05
C PRO A 57 11.86 -29.55 -11.72
N HIS A 58 11.79 -29.76 -13.04
CA HIS A 58 12.82 -30.42 -13.83
C HIS A 58 12.95 -29.76 -15.21
N ALA A 59 14.17 -29.42 -15.63
CA ALA A 59 14.45 -28.81 -16.93
C ALA A 59 14.12 -29.72 -18.13
N THR A 60 13.93 -31.02 -17.88
CA THR A 60 13.72 -32.05 -18.90
C THR A 60 12.26 -32.46 -19.09
N ASP A 61 11.35 -32.09 -18.18
CA ASP A 61 9.93 -32.41 -18.28
C ASP A 61 9.14 -31.19 -18.77
N GLU A 62 9.07 -31.06 -20.09
CA GLU A 62 8.34 -30.01 -20.79
C GLU A 62 6.82 -30.04 -20.50
N TRP A 63 6.33 -31.16 -19.96
CA TRP A 63 4.93 -31.43 -19.64
C TRP A 63 4.55 -31.20 -18.17
N SER A 64 5.51 -30.95 -17.27
CA SER A 64 5.19 -30.62 -15.88
C SER A 64 4.74 -29.16 -15.76
N PRO A 65 3.53 -28.88 -15.25
CA PRO A 65 3.07 -27.51 -15.06
C PRO A 65 4.01 -26.77 -14.09
N ALA A 66 4.38 -25.55 -14.45
CA ALA A 66 5.13 -24.66 -13.58
C ALA A 66 4.39 -24.53 -12.24
N LYS A 67 5.05 -24.92 -11.15
CA LYS A 67 4.41 -24.98 -9.83
C LYS A 67 4.75 -23.73 -9.05
N ARG A 68 3.72 -23.07 -8.52
CA ARG A 68 3.87 -21.98 -7.54
C ARG A 68 3.67 -22.58 -6.15
N ASP A 69 4.63 -22.38 -5.26
CA ASP A 69 4.57 -22.87 -3.88
C ASP A 69 4.14 -21.77 -2.89
N TYR A 70 3.55 -20.69 -3.42
CA TYR A 70 3.16 -19.49 -2.69
C TYR A 70 2.32 -19.77 -1.43
N LEU A 71 1.28 -20.61 -1.54
CA LEU A 71 0.40 -20.91 -0.41
C LEU A 71 1.12 -21.69 0.71
N ALA A 72 2.01 -22.61 0.37
CA ALA A 72 2.76 -23.36 1.38
C ALA A 72 3.76 -22.46 2.11
N LYS A 73 4.31 -21.46 1.41
CA LYS A 73 5.23 -20.47 1.96
C LYS A 73 4.55 -19.45 2.87
N LEU A 74 3.33 -19.02 2.55
CA LEU A 74 2.58 -18.03 3.36
C LEU A 74 2.43 -18.43 4.83
N ASN A 75 2.11 -19.69 5.13
CA ASN A 75 1.97 -20.15 6.52
C ASN A 75 3.29 -20.03 7.32
N ARG A 76 4.44 -20.08 6.64
CA ARG A 76 5.77 -19.99 7.26
C ARG A 76 6.20 -18.54 7.50
N VAL A 77 5.68 -17.59 6.72
CA VAL A 77 6.02 -16.17 6.83
C VAL A 77 5.70 -15.62 8.23
N TYR A 78 4.55 -16.01 8.80
CA TYR A 78 4.09 -15.53 10.11
C TYR A 78 4.80 -16.14 11.31
N THR A 79 5.69 -17.12 11.11
CA THR A 79 6.46 -17.68 12.22
C THR A 79 7.50 -16.66 12.68
N GLU A 80 7.40 -16.21 13.93
CA GLU A 80 8.45 -15.41 14.55
C GLU A 80 9.71 -16.25 14.72
N ILE A 81 10.87 -15.64 14.48
CA ILE A 81 12.15 -16.34 14.58
C ILE A 81 12.60 -16.24 16.05
N PRO A 82 12.69 -17.37 16.79
CA PRO A 82 13.30 -17.36 18.11
C PRO A 82 14.74 -16.84 17.98
N GLY A 83 15.14 -15.94 18.87
CA GLY A 83 16.35 -15.15 18.68
C GLY A 83 17.61 -15.96 18.38
N GLY A 84 18.29 -15.58 17.29
CA GLY A 84 19.66 -16.00 16.98
C GLY A 84 20.69 -15.07 17.65
N PRO A 85 21.95 -15.04 17.17
CA PRO A 85 22.99 -14.15 17.68
C PRO A 85 22.58 -12.66 17.69
N ASP A 86 21.73 -12.26 16.74
CA ASP A 86 21.24 -10.88 16.55
C ASP A 86 19.90 -10.61 17.26
N GLY A 87 19.42 -11.54 18.09
CA GLY A 87 18.13 -11.45 18.79
C GLY A 87 16.93 -11.92 17.96
N PRO A 88 15.72 -11.90 18.54
CA PRO A 88 14.48 -12.28 17.83
C PRO A 88 14.14 -11.24 16.76
N LYS A 89 13.76 -11.70 15.57
CA LYS A 89 13.27 -10.84 14.48
C LYS A 89 11.78 -11.02 14.28
N THR A 90 11.04 -9.93 14.37
CA THR A 90 9.59 -9.92 14.11
C THR A 90 9.32 -10.01 12.61
N LEU A 91 8.05 -10.24 12.23
CA LEU A 91 7.63 -10.11 10.84
C LEU A 91 7.88 -8.69 10.30
N ALA A 92 7.71 -7.67 11.16
CA ALA A 92 7.90 -6.28 10.78
C ALA A 92 9.35 -5.97 10.42
N ASP A 93 10.30 -6.45 11.22
CA ASP A 93 11.72 -6.24 10.97
C ASP A 93 12.15 -6.93 9.66
N ARG A 94 11.65 -8.15 9.42
CA ARG A 94 11.92 -8.86 8.16
C ARG A 94 11.32 -8.18 6.94
N LEU A 95 10.14 -7.59 7.06
CA LEU A 95 9.51 -6.84 5.97
C LEU A 95 10.29 -5.57 5.66
N GLU A 96 10.74 -4.85 6.69
CA GLU A 96 11.62 -3.69 6.56
C GLU A 96 12.94 -4.05 5.86
N GLU A 97 13.58 -5.14 6.26
CA GLU A 97 14.78 -5.68 5.62
C GLU A 97 14.53 -6.08 4.15
N ALA A 98 13.38 -6.70 3.85
CA ALA A 98 13.02 -7.08 2.49
C ALA A 98 12.84 -5.87 1.56
N LEU A 99 12.24 -4.79 2.07
CA LEU A 99 12.09 -3.55 1.33
C LEU A 99 13.44 -2.87 1.10
N ALA A 100 14.27 -2.76 2.14
CA ALA A 100 15.62 -2.20 2.02
C ALA A 100 16.48 -3.00 1.03
N GLU A 101 16.36 -4.33 1.02
CA GLU A 101 16.98 -5.20 0.03
C GLU A 101 16.52 -4.89 -1.39
N ALA A 102 15.20 -4.81 -1.60
CA ALA A 102 14.63 -4.51 -2.90
C ALA A 102 15.06 -3.12 -3.41
N GLU A 103 15.01 -2.09 -2.57
CA GLU A 103 15.48 -0.74 -2.91
C GLU A 103 16.97 -0.72 -3.27
N ARG A 104 17.79 -1.48 -2.53
CA ARG A 104 19.22 -1.62 -2.84
C ARG A 104 19.45 -2.29 -4.20
N GLN A 105 18.74 -3.37 -4.51
CA GLN A 105 18.83 -4.03 -5.82
C GLN A 105 18.41 -3.10 -6.97
N VAL A 106 17.40 -2.26 -6.76
CA VAL A 106 17.01 -1.24 -7.75
C VAL A 106 18.12 -0.20 -7.90
N ALA A 107 18.70 0.28 -6.79
CA ALA A 107 19.80 1.24 -6.82
C ALA A 107 21.06 0.71 -7.51
N GLU A 108 21.42 -0.55 -7.29
CA GLU A 108 22.57 -1.21 -7.93
C GLU A 108 22.37 -1.39 -9.44
N ARG A 109 21.13 -1.64 -9.88
CA ARG A 109 20.80 -1.88 -11.29
C ARG A 109 20.44 -0.61 -12.06
N SER A 110 20.11 0.46 -11.36
CA SER A 110 19.70 1.75 -11.93
C SER A 110 20.01 2.91 -10.99
N ARG A 111 19.05 3.31 -10.15
CA ARG A 111 19.15 4.45 -9.23
C ARG A 111 18.26 4.23 -8.02
N LYS A 112 18.56 4.93 -6.92
CA LYS A 112 17.74 4.86 -5.71
C LYS A 112 16.29 5.26 -6.04
N PRO A 113 15.28 4.48 -5.61
CA PRO A 113 13.88 4.87 -5.78
C PRO A 113 13.59 6.21 -5.10
N ASP A 114 12.88 7.10 -5.80
CA ASP A 114 12.38 8.35 -5.24
C ASP A 114 11.16 8.08 -4.34
N VAL A 115 10.33 7.10 -4.74
CA VAL A 115 9.11 6.70 -4.02
C VAL A 115 8.97 5.17 -4.06
N THR A 116 8.65 4.58 -2.91
CA THR A 116 8.28 3.17 -2.76
C THR A 116 6.78 3.06 -2.46
N LEU A 117 6.00 2.51 -3.38
CA LEU A 117 4.56 2.32 -3.20
C LEU A 117 4.26 0.91 -2.67
N LEU A 118 3.56 0.84 -1.53
CA LEU A 118 3.13 -0.42 -0.92
C LEU A 118 1.64 -0.66 -1.20
N ASP A 119 1.35 -1.57 -2.14
CA ASP A 119 -0.02 -2.05 -2.38
C ASP A 119 -0.38 -3.10 -1.33
N SER A 120 -1.05 -2.66 -0.27
CA SER A 120 -1.59 -3.53 0.76
C SER A 120 -3.08 -3.77 0.51
N ARG A 121 -3.45 -5.02 0.21
CA ARG A 121 -4.88 -5.39 0.09
C ARG A 121 -5.60 -5.13 1.41
N ALA A 122 -6.83 -4.64 1.30
CA ALA A 122 -7.70 -4.40 2.45
C ALA A 122 -7.82 -5.64 3.34
N GLY A 123 -7.43 -5.47 4.60
CA GLY A 123 -7.54 -6.47 5.65
C GLY A 123 -6.79 -6.03 6.89
N ILE A 124 -7.34 -6.36 8.06
CA ILE A 124 -6.67 -6.26 9.37
C ILE A 124 -5.61 -7.38 9.47
N HIS A 125 -4.80 -7.54 8.43
CA HIS A 125 -3.69 -8.48 8.41
C HIS A 125 -2.43 -7.76 8.88
N ASP A 126 -1.58 -8.48 9.61
CA ASP A 126 -0.38 -7.93 10.25
C ASP A 126 0.51 -7.13 9.28
N ILE A 127 0.61 -7.56 8.01
CA ILE A 127 1.41 -6.88 6.99
C ILE A 127 0.87 -5.48 6.67
N ALA A 128 -0.46 -5.30 6.59
CA ALA A 128 -1.06 -3.99 6.33
C ALA A 128 -0.87 -3.05 7.52
N ALA A 129 -1.05 -3.58 8.73
CA ALA A 129 -0.81 -2.83 9.96
C ALA A 129 0.66 -2.42 10.09
N ILE A 130 1.60 -3.31 9.81
CA ILE A 130 3.04 -3.01 9.78
C ILE A 130 3.35 -1.97 8.70
N ALA A 131 2.81 -2.12 7.50
CA ALA A 131 3.02 -1.17 6.41
C ALA A 131 2.61 0.24 6.83
N ILE A 132 1.42 0.39 7.41
CA ILE A 132 0.87 1.69 7.81
C ILE A 132 1.54 2.24 9.07
N THR A 133 1.93 1.41 10.03
CA THR A 133 2.44 1.90 11.33
C THR A 133 3.95 2.02 11.41
N ARG A 134 4.70 1.27 10.59
CA ARG A 134 6.18 1.24 10.64
C ARG A 134 6.87 1.63 9.34
N LEU A 135 6.31 1.32 8.18
CA LEU A 135 7.05 1.38 6.91
C LEU A 135 6.68 2.56 6.00
N SER A 136 5.43 3.03 6.06
CA SER A 136 4.97 4.10 5.18
C SER A 136 5.48 5.47 5.63
N GLY A 137 5.84 6.34 4.67
CA GLY A 137 5.97 7.78 4.93
C GLY A 137 4.62 8.48 4.92
N PHE A 138 3.70 8.00 4.07
CA PHE A 138 2.33 8.50 3.94
C PHE A 138 1.36 7.37 3.60
N SER A 139 0.12 7.43 4.09
CA SER A 139 -0.87 6.35 3.91
C SER A 139 -2.20 6.87 3.39
N PHE A 140 -2.61 6.36 2.22
CA PHE A 140 -3.93 6.56 1.64
C PHE A 140 -4.87 5.43 2.05
N LEU A 141 -5.95 5.78 2.73
CA LEU A 141 -6.94 4.85 3.27
C LEU A 141 -8.17 4.79 2.36
N PHE A 142 -8.20 3.79 1.48
CA PHE A 142 -9.26 3.63 0.49
C PHE A 142 -10.54 3.07 1.12
N ALA A 143 -11.67 3.70 0.82
CA ALA A 143 -12.94 3.39 1.46
C ALA A 143 -14.12 3.63 0.50
N THR A 144 -15.15 2.80 0.59
CA THR A 144 -16.49 3.11 0.08
C THR A 144 -17.38 3.49 1.26
N ASP A 145 -18.34 4.39 1.06
CA ASP A 145 -19.21 4.87 2.16
C ASP A 145 -20.27 3.83 2.54
N ASN A 146 -19.93 2.92 3.45
CA ASN A 146 -20.88 1.94 3.98
C ASN A 146 -20.58 1.60 5.46
N PRO A 147 -21.57 1.09 6.22
CA PRO A 147 -21.41 0.81 7.65
C PRO A 147 -20.30 -0.18 7.99
N HIS A 148 -20.04 -1.18 7.14
CA HIS A 148 -18.98 -2.17 7.37
C HIS A 148 -17.59 -1.54 7.24
N THR A 149 -17.40 -0.66 6.26
CA THR A 149 -16.15 0.10 6.09
C THR A 149 -15.84 0.93 7.33
N TRP A 150 -16.82 1.69 7.83
CA TRP A 150 -16.61 2.53 9.01
C TRP A 150 -16.42 1.74 10.31
N THR A 151 -17.11 0.61 10.44
CA THR A 151 -16.86 -0.31 11.56
C THR A 151 -15.42 -0.85 11.53
N GLY A 152 -14.92 -1.23 10.35
CA GLY A 152 -13.55 -1.69 10.16
C GLY A 152 -12.51 -0.62 10.49
N TYR A 153 -12.68 0.60 9.96
CA TYR A 153 -11.76 1.71 10.25
C TYR A 153 -11.78 2.12 11.72
N ARG A 154 -12.94 2.16 12.36
CA ARG A 154 -13.05 2.47 13.79
C ARG A 154 -12.29 1.46 14.64
N ALA A 155 -12.49 0.16 14.41
CA ALA A 155 -11.76 -0.88 15.13
C ALA A 155 -10.24 -0.77 14.90
N LEU A 156 -9.81 -0.45 13.67
CA LEU A 156 -8.40 -0.25 13.35
C LEU A 156 -7.81 0.97 14.07
N PHE A 157 -8.50 2.11 14.04
CA PHE A 157 -8.06 3.34 14.66
C PHE A 157 -8.02 3.22 16.19
N GLU A 158 -8.97 2.50 16.78
CA GLU A 158 -8.94 2.16 18.22
C GLU A 158 -7.70 1.36 18.62
N GLN A 159 -7.22 0.44 17.76
CA GLN A 159 -5.95 -0.25 18.02
C GLN A 159 -4.77 0.72 17.94
N TRP A 160 -4.77 1.66 17.00
CA TRP A 160 -3.70 2.65 16.88
C TRP A 160 -3.63 3.61 18.06
N ARG A 161 -4.74 3.88 18.76
CA ARG A 161 -4.72 4.64 20.03
C ARG A 161 -3.88 4.00 21.13
N GLN A 162 -3.59 2.70 21.02
CA GLN A 162 -2.74 1.98 21.97
C GLN A 162 -1.24 2.18 21.69
N LEU A 163 -0.88 2.84 20.57
CA LEU A 163 0.49 3.22 20.28
C LEU A 163 0.96 4.31 21.26
N THR A 164 2.28 4.44 21.43
CA THR A 164 2.85 5.56 22.18
C THR A 164 2.46 6.90 21.53
N ASN A 165 2.31 7.96 22.33
CA ASN A 165 1.88 9.28 21.85
C ASN A 165 2.69 9.75 20.63
N ASP A 166 4.02 9.60 20.66
CA ASP A 166 4.88 10.01 19.53
C ASP A 166 4.56 9.23 18.24
N ARG A 167 4.32 7.91 18.35
CA ARG A 167 3.98 7.07 17.21
C ARG A 167 2.58 7.37 16.69
N LEU A 168 1.62 7.58 17.59
CA LEU A 168 0.26 7.96 17.23
C LEU A 168 0.25 9.32 16.52
N ASN A 169 0.98 10.31 17.07
CA ASN A 169 1.11 11.65 16.50
C ASN A 169 1.71 11.62 15.09
N ASN A 170 2.81 10.90 14.91
CA ASN A 170 3.41 10.74 13.59
C ASN A 170 2.45 10.01 12.63
N LEU A 171 1.81 8.94 13.09
CA LEU A 171 0.90 8.14 12.27
C LEU A 171 -0.30 8.97 11.78
N ARG A 172 -0.98 9.70 12.67
CA ARG A 172 -2.24 10.39 12.33
C ARG A 172 -2.05 11.57 11.39
N GLN A 173 -0.87 12.20 11.39
CA GLN A 173 -0.52 13.32 10.51
C GLN A 173 -0.37 12.89 9.04
N ARG A 174 0.05 11.64 8.81
CA ARG A 174 0.35 11.10 7.48
C ARG A 174 -0.78 10.27 6.85
N LEU A 175 -2.01 10.48 7.31
CA LEU A 175 -3.19 9.78 6.81
C LEU A 175 -4.02 10.66 5.88
N ARG A 176 -4.57 10.05 4.83
CA ARG A 176 -5.62 10.64 4.02
C ARG A 176 -6.68 9.62 3.65
N MET A 177 -7.94 9.97 3.84
CA MET A 177 -9.05 9.17 3.35
C MET A 177 -9.21 9.32 1.84
N VAL A 178 -9.41 8.19 1.16
CA VAL A 178 -9.74 8.17 -0.27
C VAL A 178 -11.15 7.59 -0.42
N ALA A 179 -12.07 8.41 -0.93
CA ALA A 179 -13.41 7.99 -1.29
C ALA A 179 -13.36 7.27 -2.63
N ALA A 180 -13.36 5.93 -2.60
CA ALA A 180 -13.37 5.09 -3.78
C ALA A 180 -14.80 4.90 -4.31
N MET A 181 -14.90 4.71 -5.63
CA MET A 181 -16.15 4.42 -6.33
C MET A 181 -17.23 5.48 -6.14
N VAL A 182 -16.85 6.76 -6.15
CA VAL A 182 -17.79 7.88 -6.01
C VAL A 182 -18.77 7.87 -7.20
N PRO A 183 -20.09 7.79 -6.97
CA PRO A 183 -21.06 7.79 -8.05
C PRO A 183 -21.09 9.13 -8.77
N ASP A 184 -20.92 9.12 -10.10
CA ASP A 184 -20.90 10.33 -10.93
C ASP A 184 -22.15 11.21 -10.74
N SER A 185 -23.35 10.62 -10.86
CA SER A 185 -24.62 11.36 -10.78
C SER A 185 -24.99 11.88 -9.38
N ALA A 186 -24.23 11.55 -8.34
CA ALA A 186 -24.54 11.90 -6.95
C ALA A 186 -23.29 12.22 -6.13
N ALA A 187 -22.21 12.65 -6.80
CA ALA A 187 -20.89 12.80 -6.19
C ALA A 187 -20.90 13.72 -4.96
N GLU A 188 -21.51 14.91 -5.05
CA GLU A 188 -21.57 15.86 -3.93
C GLU A 188 -22.24 15.26 -2.68
N ARG A 189 -23.42 14.66 -2.86
CA ARG A 189 -24.17 14.04 -1.75
C ARG A 189 -23.40 12.85 -1.16
N TYR A 190 -22.77 12.05 -2.00
CA TYR A 190 -21.96 10.91 -1.56
C TYR A 190 -20.72 11.38 -0.78
N LEU A 191 -20.02 12.40 -1.27
CA LEU A 191 -18.81 12.93 -0.63
C LEU A 191 -19.14 13.63 0.69
N SER A 192 -20.27 14.32 0.79
CA SER A 192 -20.75 14.88 2.06
C SER A 192 -21.00 13.78 3.09
N GLY A 193 -21.74 12.72 2.75
CA GLY A 193 -21.98 11.59 3.66
C GLY A 193 -20.69 10.86 4.05
N PHE A 194 -19.79 10.65 3.09
CA PHE A 194 -18.48 10.08 3.36
C PHE A 194 -17.68 10.94 4.33
N ARG A 195 -17.63 12.26 4.11
CA ARG A 195 -16.88 13.21 4.95
C ARG A 195 -17.42 13.19 6.38
N ASP A 196 -18.73 13.23 6.56
CA ASP A 196 -19.36 13.17 7.88
C ASP A 196 -18.98 11.88 8.62
N ASN A 197 -19.07 10.73 7.94
CA ASN A 197 -18.71 9.44 8.54
C ASN A 197 -17.21 9.33 8.84
N ALA A 198 -16.35 9.85 7.96
CA ALA A 198 -14.91 9.92 8.16
C ALA A 198 -14.57 10.80 9.36
N GLN A 199 -15.10 12.02 9.39
CA GLN A 199 -14.89 12.99 10.46
C GLN A 199 -15.31 12.39 11.79
N GLN A 200 -16.51 11.79 11.88
CA GLN A 200 -16.99 11.14 13.09
C GLN A 200 -16.06 10.00 13.52
N CYS A 201 -15.58 9.18 12.57
CA CYS A 201 -14.64 8.10 12.85
C CYS A 201 -13.33 8.63 13.44
N PHE A 202 -12.76 9.71 12.87
CA PHE A 202 -11.56 10.36 13.40
C PHE A 202 -11.81 11.02 14.76
N ALA A 203 -12.92 11.74 14.92
CA ALA A 203 -13.31 12.42 16.16
C ALA A 203 -13.44 11.45 17.34
N ASP A 204 -14.03 10.28 17.09
CA ASP A 204 -14.21 9.25 18.13
C ASP A 204 -12.91 8.51 18.49
N THR A 205 -11.85 8.64 17.66
CA THR A 205 -10.66 7.79 17.79
C THR A 205 -9.32 8.53 17.75
N LEU A 206 -8.97 9.19 16.64
CA LEU A 206 -7.63 9.72 16.39
C LEU A 206 -7.48 11.21 16.71
N TYR A 207 -8.59 11.95 16.81
CA TYR A 207 -8.56 13.36 17.21
C TYR A 207 -8.49 13.53 18.72
N ASP A 208 -7.79 14.57 19.12
CA ASP A 208 -7.67 14.95 20.52
C ASP A 208 -8.99 15.57 21.00
N GLU A 209 -9.31 15.34 22.28
CA GLU A 209 -10.40 16.05 22.92
C GLU A 209 -10.07 17.54 22.98
N MET A 210 -10.98 18.38 22.48
CA MET A 210 -10.75 19.82 22.48
C MET A 210 -10.82 20.36 23.91
N SER A 211 -9.68 20.83 24.42
CA SER A 211 -9.61 21.65 25.64
C SER A 211 -9.46 23.12 25.26
N PRO A 212 -10.15 24.07 25.93
CA PRO A 212 -9.98 25.51 25.69
C PRO A 212 -8.55 26.03 25.85
N THR A 213 -7.66 25.24 26.47
CA THR A 213 -6.27 25.60 26.74
C THR A 213 -5.27 24.93 25.80
N ASP A 214 -5.71 24.00 24.94
CA ASP A 214 -4.82 23.23 24.07
C ASP A 214 -4.95 23.70 22.62
N VAL A 215 -4.06 24.64 22.25
CA VAL A 215 -4.01 25.24 20.91
C VAL A 215 -3.31 24.35 19.89
N ASP A 216 -2.62 23.29 20.34
CA ASP A 216 -1.85 22.38 19.49
C ASP A 216 -2.54 21.00 19.35
N ALA A 217 -3.79 20.89 19.83
CA ALA A 217 -4.59 19.67 19.72
C ALA A 217 -4.77 19.26 18.26
N PHE A 218 -4.53 17.99 17.96
CA PHE A 218 -4.78 17.44 16.63
C PHE A 218 -6.27 17.17 16.48
N ASN A 219 -7.01 18.22 16.12
CA ASN A 219 -8.44 18.18 15.91
C ASN A 219 -8.79 19.11 14.75
N PHE A 220 -9.58 18.61 13.80
CA PHE A 220 -9.94 19.34 12.59
C PHE A 220 -11.45 19.48 12.48
N GLY A 221 -11.88 20.64 12.02
CA GLY A 221 -13.29 20.92 11.78
C GLY A 221 -13.85 20.04 10.65
N PRO A 222 -15.17 19.77 10.62
CA PRO A 222 -15.75 18.86 9.63
C PRO A 222 -15.62 19.27 8.17
N GLU A 223 -15.42 20.56 7.90
CA GLU A 223 -15.29 21.11 6.55
C GLU A 223 -13.83 21.46 6.20
N ASP A 224 -12.86 21.05 7.02
CA ASP A 224 -11.46 21.31 6.75
C ASP A 224 -10.93 20.39 5.65
N GLU A 225 -10.70 20.96 4.46
CA GLU A 225 -10.23 20.25 3.27
C GLU A 225 -8.79 19.70 3.41
N GLN A 226 -8.01 20.20 4.37
CA GLN A 226 -6.65 19.75 4.65
C GLN A 226 -6.61 18.67 5.75
N ALA A 227 -7.76 18.32 6.32
CA ALA A 227 -7.84 17.31 7.36
C ALA A 227 -7.63 15.89 6.80
N PRO A 228 -7.12 14.94 7.61
CA PRO A 228 -6.98 13.56 7.19
C PRO A 228 -8.31 12.87 6.84
N HIS A 229 -9.44 13.36 7.38
CA HIS A 229 -10.77 12.84 7.08
C HIS A 229 -11.38 13.39 5.77
N ALA A 230 -10.82 14.47 5.21
CA ALA A 230 -11.32 15.06 3.97
C ALA A 230 -11.11 14.07 2.81
N PRO A 231 -12.18 13.68 2.09
CA PRO A 231 -12.08 12.64 1.09
C PRO A 231 -11.37 13.11 -0.18
N LEU A 232 -10.36 12.37 -0.61
CA LEU A 232 -9.86 12.41 -1.98
C LEU A 232 -10.72 11.49 -2.86
N PRO A 233 -11.46 12.00 -3.86
CA PRO A 233 -12.39 11.18 -4.63
C PRO A 233 -11.70 10.39 -5.74
N ILE A 234 -12.18 9.17 -5.96
CA ILE A 234 -11.98 8.39 -7.19
C ILE A 234 -13.37 8.06 -7.74
N LEU A 235 -13.68 8.58 -8.92
CA LEU A 235 -15.00 8.42 -9.51
C LEU A 235 -15.21 6.99 -10.00
N PHE A 236 -16.43 6.49 -9.80
CA PHE A 236 -16.88 5.27 -10.43
C PHE A 236 -17.14 5.53 -11.92
N HIS A 237 -16.49 4.75 -12.77
CA HIS A 237 -16.75 4.77 -14.20
C HIS A 237 -17.01 3.34 -14.71
N ALA A 238 -18.21 3.11 -15.27
CA ALA A 238 -18.63 1.76 -15.69
C ALA A 238 -17.69 1.15 -16.75
N GLY A 239 -17.10 1.99 -17.62
CA GLY A 239 -16.12 1.56 -18.62
C GLY A 239 -14.78 1.05 -18.05
N LEU A 240 -14.53 1.22 -16.75
CA LEU A 240 -13.35 0.68 -16.07
C LEU A 240 -13.61 -0.68 -15.42
N VAL A 241 -14.88 -1.08 -15.30
CA VAL A 241 -15.26 -2.37 -14.72
C VAL A 241 -14.80 -3.49 -15.64
N GLY A 242 -14.00 -4.42 -15.10
CA GLY A 242 -13.49 -5.55 -15.87
C GLY A 242 -12.37 -5.18 -16.85
N LEU A 243 -11.75 -4.01 -16.71
CA LEU A 243 -10.60 -3.61 -17.50
C LEU A 243 -9.51 -4.68 -17.47
N ASN A 244 -9.23 -5.26 -18.64
CA ASN A 244 -8.13 -6.20 -18.80
C ASN A 244 -6.91 -5.47 -19.36
N HIS A 245 -5.99 -5.09 -18.47
CA HIS A 245 -4.74 -4.42 -18.83
C HIS A 245 -3.87 -5.20 -19.85
N LEU A 246 -4.04 -6.53 -19.95
CA LEU A 246 -3.32 -7.33 -20.94
C LEU A 246 -3.90 -7.16 -22.35
N ALA A 247 -5.21 -6.95 -22.45
CA ALA A 247 -5.88 -6.72 -23.72
C ALA A 247 -5.83 -5.24 -24.17
N ALA A 248 -5.60 -4.33 -23.22
CA ALA A 248 -5.50 -2.89 -23.43
C ALA A 248 -4.21 -2.35 -22.78
N PRO A 249 -3.03 -2.53 -23.40
CA PRO A 249 -1.75 -2.15 -22.78
C PRO A 249 -1.64 -0.64 -22.49
N ASP A 250 -2.29 0.21 -23.29
CA ASP A 250 -2.31 1.67 -23.10
C ASP A 250 -3.48 2.15 -22.24
N TRP A 251 -4.10 1.27 -21.43
CA TRP A 251 -5.28 1.59 -20.62
C TRP A 251 -5.12 2.84 -19.77
N TYR A 252 -3.92 3.07 -19.23
CA TYR A 252 -3.58 4.22 -18.38
C TYR A 252 -3.64 5.56 -19.13
N SER A 253 -3.61 5.56 -20.46
CA SER A 253 -3.75 6.75 -21.29
C SER A 253 -5.19 7.07 -21.67
N SER A 254 -6.14 6.20 -21.32
CA SER A 254 -7.57 6.38 -21.59
C SER A 254 -8.11 7.64 -20.91
N HIS A 255 -8.94 8.40 -21.64
CA HIS A 255 -9.67 9.53 -21.09
C HIS A 255 -10.48 9.16 -19.84
N LEU A 256 -11.06 7.95 -19.83
CA LEU A 256 -11.86 7.44 -18.73
C LEU A 256 -11.06 7.26 -17.44
N ILE A 257 -9.79 6.87 -17.55
CA ILE A 257 -8.90 6.75 -16.38
C ILE A 257 -8.59 8.14 -15.83
N ARG A 258 -8.31 9.10 -16.72
CA ARG A 258 -8.06 10.49 -16.29
C ARG A 258 -9.28 11.06 -15.60
N GLU A 259 -10.44 11.04 -16.23
CA GLU A 259 -11.69 11.54 -15.61
C GLU A 259 -11.95 10.94 -14.23
N ALA A 260 -11.68 9.64 -14.04
CA ALA A 260 -11.94 8.98 -12.76
C ALA A 260 -10.87 9.20 -11.68
N TYR A 261 -9.60 9.37 -12.05
CA TYR A 261 -8.46 9.32 -11.11
C TYR A 261 -7.65 10.61 -11.03
N ASP A 262 -7.82 11.59 -11.92
CA ASP A 262 -6.89 12.73 -12.06
C ASP A 262 -6.78 13.56 -10.78
N GLN A 263 -7.90 13.83 -10.12
CA GLN A 263 -7.91 14.53 -8.83
C GLN A 263 -7.12 13.76 -7.78
N PHE A 264 -7.38 12.46 -7.63
CA PHE A 264 -6.64 11.62 -6.67
C PHE A 264 -5.15 11.57 -7.00
N VAL A 265 -4.77 11.29 -8.25
CA VAL A 265 -3.36 11.13 -8.65
C VAL A 265 -2.60 12.44 -8.47
N THR A 266 -3.19 13.57 -8.84
CA THR A 266 -2.55 14.89 -8.69
C THR A 266 -2.30 15.21 -7.22
N THR A 267 -3.36 15.18 -6.40
CA THR A 267 -3.23 15.50 -4.97
C THR A 267 -2.36 14.48 -4.23
N ALA A 268 -2.46 13.18 -4.55
CA ALA A 268 -1.60 12.18 -3.93
C ALA A 268 -0.12 12.39 -4.29
N THR A 269 0.18 12.81 -5.52
CA THR A 269 1.55 13.11 -5.93
C THR A 269 2.10 14.32 -5.16
N GLU A 270 1.31 15.38 -5.02
CA GLU A 270 1.69 16.56 -4.23
C GLU A 270 2.01 16.18 -2.78
N LEU A 271 1.11 15.43 -2.13
CA LEU A 271 1.30 15.00 -0.74
C LEU A 271 2.54 14.10 -0.55
N ILE A 272 2.81 13.19 -1.49
CA ILE A 272 4.00 12.32 -1.43
C ILE A 272 5.29 13.14 -1.59
N VAL A 273 5.29 14.13 -2.48
CA VAL A 273 6.47 14.94 -2.79
C VAL A 273 6.74 15.97 -1.68
N GLU A 274 5.70 16.61 -1.14
CA GLU A 274 5.85 17.58 -0.03
C GLU A 274 6.44 16.92 1.22
N GLU A 275 6.01 15.71 1.58
CA GLU A 275 6.57 14.92 2.70
C GLU A 275 8.02 14.45 2.45
N SER A 276 8.49 14.46 1.21
CA SER A 276 9.84 14.05 0.84
C SER A 276 10.90 15.18 0.94
N THR A 277 10.48 16.40 1.33
CA THR A 277 11.32 17.61 1.37
C THR A 277 11.63 18.05 2.80
#